data_AF-A0A3S1GPV1-F1
#
_entry.id   AF-A0A3S1GPV1-F1
#
_cell.length_a   1.000
_cell.length_b   1.000
_cell.length_c   1.000
_cell.angle_alpha   90.00
_cell.angle_beta   90.00
_cell.angle_gamma   90.00
#
_symmetry.space_group_name_H-M   'P 1'
#
loop_
_entity.id
_entity.type
_entity.pdbx_description
1 polymer ?
#
loop_
_entity_poly.entity_id
_entity_poly.type
_entity_poly.pdbx_seq_one_letter_code
_entity_poly.pdbx_strand_id
1 'polypeptide(L)'
;MGLSTQQQILIEQRVANEAKSIGVAYVLWFFLGLLGAHRFYLGRKGSGAAMLALAVIGILSAPVGGTVLLAGVAIWALVDAFLIPGLVQAHKNDIRRNLGIEAMISYAAFCLKKTSKWAQADKQRFISQRISGR
;
A
#
# COMPACT_ATOMS: atom_id res chain seq x y z
N MET A 1 7.61 10.79 -21.40
CA MET A 1 8.27 11.79 -20.51
C MET A 1 8.39 11.15 -19.14
N GLY A 2 9.59 10.72 -18.76
CA GLY A 2 9.83 10.16 -17.41
C GLY A 2 9.83 11.27 -16.36
N LEU A 3 9.42 10.93 -15.14
CA LEU A 3 9.47 11.82 -13.97
C LEU A 3 10.90 12.34 -13.77
N SER A 4 11.06 13.62 -13.42
CA SER A 4 12.40 14.18 -13.16
C SER A 4 13.04 13.48 -11.95
N THR A 5 14.37 13.39 -11.92
CA THR A 5 15.11 12.66 -10.87
C THR A 5 14.75 13.14 -9.46
N GLN A 6 14.53 14.44 -9.28
CA GLN A 6 14.05 15.02 -8.01
C GLN A 6 12.64 14.55 -7.63
N GLN A 7 11.72 14.45 -8.59
CA GLN A 7 10.38 13.92 -8.34
C GLN A 7 10.44 12.42 -7.99
N GLN A 8 11.30 11.66 -8.66
CA GLN A 8 11.53 10.25 -8.36
C GLN A 8 12.07 10.04 -6.93
N ILE A 9 13.07 10.81 -6.51
CA ILE A 9 13.63 10.76 -5.16
C ILE A 9 12.58 11.10 -4.10
N LEU A 10 11.78 12.16 -4.30
CA LEU A 10 10.72 12.53 -3.37
C LEU A 10 9.64 11.45 -3.25
N ILE A 11 9.27 10.80 -4.35
CA ILE A 11 8.31 9.69 -4.35
C ILE A 11 8.91 8.48 -3.61
N GLU A 12 10.17 8.13 -3.85
CA GLU A 12 10.83 7.04 -3.15
C GLU A 12 10.95 7.29 -1.64
N GLN A 13 11.24 8.53 -1.23
CA GLN A 13 11.22 8.91 0.19
C GLN A 13 9.83 8.77 0.81
N ARG A 14 8.78 9.21 0.11
CA ARG A 14 7.39 9.08 0.60
C ARG A 14 6.98 7.61 0.69
N VAL A 15 7.31 6.81 -0.32
CA VAL A 15 7.05 5.35 -0.32
C VAL A 15 7.83 4.67 0.80
N ALA A 16 9.09 5.04 1.04
CA ALA A 16 9.87 4.48 2.14
C ALA A 16 9.30 4.83 3.51
N ASN A 17 8.70 6.02 3.66
CA ASN A 17 8.10 6.48 4.92
C ASN A 17 6.70 5.89 5.17
N GLU A 18 5.91 5.68 4.11
CA GLU A 18 4.55 5.13 4.17
C GLU A 18 4.54 3.59 4.14
N ALA A 19 5.57 2.96 3.56
CA ALA A 19 5.65 1.51 3.49
C ALA A 19 5.91 0.92 4.88
N LYS A 20 5.08 -0.05 5.28
CA LYS A 20 5.32 -0.86 6.49
C LYS A 20 6.71 -1.47 6.48
N SER A 21 7.41 -1.33 7.60
CA SER A 21 8.78 -1.81 7.74
C SER A 21 8.82 -3.34 7.83
N ILE A 22 9.61 -3.94 6.92
CA ILE A 22 9.93 -5.37 6.94
C ILE A 22 10.57 -5.75 8.28
N GLY A 23 11.46 -4.90 8.78
CA GLY A 23 12.14 -5.12 10.06
C GLY A 23 11.16 -5.20 11.22
N VAL A 24 10.17 -4.31 11.26
CA VAL A 24 9.11 -4.35 12.29
C VAL A 24 8.26 -5.61 12.17
N ALA A 25 7.98 -6.08 10.96
CA ALA A 25 7.26 -7.35 10.76
C ALA A 25 8.05 -8.55 11.30
N TYR A 26 9.38 -8.60 11.11
CA TYR A 26 10.23 -9.65 11.68
C TYR A 26 10.36 -9.56 13.19
N VAL A 27 10.43 -8.35 13.76
CA VAL A 27 10.44 -8.16 15.22
C VAL A 27 9.13 -8.66 15.82
N LEU A 28 7.98 -8.28 15.25
CA LEU A 28 6.68 -8.80 15.69
C LEU A 28 6.55 -10.31 15.52
N TRP A 29 7.13 -10.86 14.45
CA TRP A 29 7.17 -12.30 14.24
C TRP A 29 8.01 -13.02 15.30
N PHE A 30 9.16 -12.48 15.69
CA PHE A 30 10.02 -13.08 16.70
C PHE A 30 9.37 -13.08 18.09
N PHE A 31 8.75 -11.98 18.50
CA PHE A 31 8.16 -11.86 19.84
C PHE A 31 6.73 -12.41 19.93
N LEU A 32 5.89 -12.22 18.90
CA LEU A 32 4.47 -12.55 18.90
C LEU A 32 4.04 -13.43 17.70
N GLY A 33 4.98 -14.14 17.06
CA GLY A 33 4.70 -14.95 15.86
C GLY A 33 3.68 -16.07 16.09
N LEU A 34 3.71 -16.71 17.26
CA LEU A 34 2.72 -17.73 17.64
C LEU A 34 1.32 -17.15 17.89
N LEU A 35 1.22 -15.88 18.27
CA LEU A 35 -0.04 -15.17 18.46
C LEU A 35 -0.58 -14.56 17.14
N GLY A 36 0.22 -14.57 16.06
CA GLY A 36 -0.18 -14.03 14.76
C GLY A 36 -0.12 -12.50 14.65
N ALA A 37 0.59 -11.81 15.55
CA ALA A 37 0.65 -10.34 15.55
C ALA A 37 1.26 -9.76 14.26
N HIS A 38 2.23 -10.46 13.65
CA HIS A 38 2.84 -10.05 12.38
C HIS A 38 1.82 -9.95 11.24
N ARG A 39 0.79 -10.81 11.21
CA ARG A 39 -0.31 -10.75 10.23
C ARG A 39 -1.25 -9.57 10.45
N PHE A 40 -1.53 -9.22 11.70
CA PHE A 40 -2.29 -8.01 12.02
C PHE A 40 -1.55 -6.76 11.56
N TYR A 41 -0.23 -6.71 11.78
CA TYR A 41 0.61 -5.62 11.28
C TYR A 41 0.61 -5.53 9.76
N LEU A 42 0.68 -6.66 9.05
CA LEU A 42 0.63 -6.69 7.58
C LEU A 42 -0.76 -6.39 6.99
N GLY A 43 -1.78 -6.09 7.82
CA GLY A 43 -3.12 -5.72 7.37
C GLY A 43 -4.02 -6.91 7.01
N ARG A 44 -3.56 -8.15 7.21
CA ARG A 44 -4.35 -9.37 6.96
C ARG A 44 -5.10 -9.82 8.22
N LYS A 45 -6.08 -9.01 8.63
CA LYS A 45 -6.87 -9.22 9.85
C LYS A 45 -7.57 -10.59 9.91
N GLY A 46 -8.11 -11.08 8.80
CA GLY A 46 -8.80 -12.37 8.75
C GLY A 46 -7.89 -13.56 9.08
N SER A 47 -6.75 -13.68 8.38
CA SER A 47 -5.80 -14.76 8.67
C SER A 47 -5.10 -14.60 10.02
N GLY A 48 -4.89 -13.36 10.48
CA GLY A 48 -4.34 -13.10 11.82
C GLY A 48 -5.29 -13.52 12.93
N ALA A 49 -6.60 -13.23 12.78
CA ALA A 49 -7.62 -13.65 13.74
C ALA A 49 -7.79 -15.17 13.78
N ALA A 50 -7.72 -15.85 12.63
CA ALA A 50 -7.73 -17.32 12.59
C ALA A 50 -6.53 -17.92 13.33
N MET A 51 -5.34 -17.36 13.15
CA MET A 51 -4.12 -17.80 13.83
C MET A 51 -4.19 -17.56 15.34
N LEU A 52 -4.69 -16.41 15.77
CA LEU A 52 -4.93 -16.09 17.18
C LEU A 52 -5.94 -17.07 17.81
N ALA A 53 -7.06 -17.33 17.13
CA ALA A 53 -8.07 -18.27 17.61
C ALA A 53 -7.49 -19.69 17.76
N LEU A 54 -6.72 -20.15 16.77
CA LEU A 54 -6.05 -21.45 16.83
C LEU A 54 -4.99 -21.51 17.93
N ALA A 55 -4.24 -20.42 18.16
CA ALA A 55 -3.28 -20.34 19.25
C ALA A 55 -3.98 -20.40 20.62
N VAL A 56 -5.08 -19.66 20.80
CA VAL A 56 -5.87 -19.68 22.04
C VAL A 56 -6.47 -21.07 22.28
N ILE A 57 -7.10 -21.68 21.26
CA ILE A 57 -7.65 -23.04 21.36
C ILE A 57 -6.54 -24.04 21.65
N GLY A 58 -5.38 -23.93 21.00
CA GLY A 58 -4.22 -24.79 21.21
C GLY A 58 -3.67 -24.70 22.63
N ILE A 59 -3.62 -23.50 23.21
CA ILE A 59 -3.22 -23.28 24.62
C ILE A 59 -4.25 -23.87 25.58
N LEU A 60 -5.54 -23.62 25.37
CA LEU A 60 -6.61 -24.13 26.24
C LEU A 60 -6.70 -25.66 26.21
N SER A 61 -6.46 -26.26 25.05
CA SER A 61 -6.45 -27.71 24.86
C SER A 61 -5.09 -28.36 25.11
N ALA A 62 -4.04 -27.59 25.46
CA ALA A 62 -2.68 -28.09 25.63
C ALA A 62 -2.56 -29.33 26.54
N PRO A 63 -3.25 -29.42 27.70
CA PRO A 63 -3.16 -30.59 28.58
C PRO A 63 -3.72 -31.88 27.98
N VAL A 64 -4.58 -31.77 26.97
CA VAL A 64 -5.34 -32.89 26.37
C VAL A 64 -4.81 -33.24 24.97
N GLY A 65 -3.76 -32.56 24.49
CA GLY A 65 -3.16 -32.78 23.16
C GLY A 65 -3.13 -31.57 22.24
N GLY A 66 -3.54 -30.39 22.72
CA GLY A 66 -3.45 -29.12 21.99
C GLY A 66 -2.03 -28.69 21.60
N THR A 67 -1.00 -29.36 22.14
CA THR A 67 0.40 -29.20 21.74
C THR A 67 0.62 -29.51 20.25
N VAL A 68 -0.13 -30.44 19.65
CA VAL A 68 -0.08 -30.72 18.20
C VAL A 68 -0.63 -29.54 17.39
N LEU A 69 -1.71 -28.91 17.86
CA LEU A 69 -2.25 -27.70 17.24
C LEU A 69 -1.25 -26.54 17.33
N LEU A 70 -0.61 -26.36 18.49
CA LEU A 70 0.43 -25.34 18.67
C LEU A 70 1.66 -25.61 17.80
N ALA A 71 2.07 -26.87 17.62
CA ALA A 71 3.13 -27.24 16.69
C ALA A 71 2.74 -26.91 15.23
N GLY A 72 1.49 -27.16 14.83
CA GLY A 72 0.95 -26.75 13.54
C GLY A 72 0.96 -25.22 13.35
N VAL A 73 0.55 -24.46 14.38
CA VAL A 73 0.62 -22.99 14.38
C VAL A 73 2.07 -22.49 14.31
N ALA A 74 3.02 -23.16 14.98
CA ALA A 74 4.43 -22.85 14.92
C ALA A 74 5.01 -23.08 13.52
N ILE A 75 4.69 -24.20 12.87
CA ILE A 75 5.07 -24.48 11.48
C ILE A 75 4.45 -23.44 10.55
N TRP A 76 3.18 -23.09 10.76
CA TRP A 76 2.51 -22.06 9.98
C TRP A 76 3.18 -20.68 10.16
N ALA A 77 3.58 -20.32 11.38
CA ALA A 77 4.36 -19.11 11.65
C ALA A 77 5.71 -19.14 10.91
N LEU A 78 6.38 -20.29 10.85
CA LEU A 78 7.61 -20.48 10.09
C LEU A 78 7.42 -20.24 8.58
N VAL A 79 6.36 -20.81 7.99
CA VAL A 79 6.01 -20.58 6.57
C VAL A 79 5.74 -19.09 6.33
N ASP A 80 5.09 -18.42 7.28
CA ASP A 80 4.83 -17.00 7.21
C ASP A 80 6.10 -16.15 7.13
N ALA A 81 7.17 -16.55 7.81
CA ALA A 81 8.45 -15.84 7.74
C ALA A 81 8.96 -15.72 6.29
N PHE A 82 8.77 -16.77 5.48
CA PHE A 82 9.10 -16.76 4.06
C PHE A 82 8.11 -15.94 3.21
N LEU A 83 6.86 -15.77 3.65
CA LEU A 83 5.84 -14.97 2.95
C LEU A 83 5.93 -13.47 3.22
N ILE A 84 6.50 -13.04 4.37
CA ILE A 84 6.70 -11.63 4.74
C ILE A 84 7.36 -10.81 3.61
N PRO A 85 8.50 -11.23 2.99
CA PRO A 85 9.14 -10.44 1.93
C PRO A 85 8.22 -10.21 0.72
N GLY A 86 7.42 -11.22 0.32
CA GLY A 86 6.46 -11.09 -0.77
C GLY A 86 5.32 -10.12 -0.44
N LEU A 87 4.79 -10.17 0.77
CA LEU A 87 3.71 -9.30 1.23
C LEU A 87 4.13 -7.83 1.30
N VAL A 88 5.36 -7.56 1.77
CA VAL A 88 5.84 -6.18 1.86
C VAL A 88 6.21 -5.62 0.48
N GLN A 89 6.72 -6.45 -0.43
CA GLN A 89 6.94 -6.02 -1.82
C GLN A 89 5.63 -5.69 -2.53
N ALA A 90 4.58 -6.50 -2.34
CA ALA A 90 3.26 -6.21 -2.88
C ALA A 90 2.74 -4.85 -2.41
N HIS A 91 2.85 -4.56 -1.10
CA HIS A 91 2.38 -3.29 -0.53
C HIS A 91 3.15 -2.07 -1.07
N LYS A 92 4.48 -2.19 -1.24
CA LYS A 92 5.31 -1.12 -1.83
C LYS A 92 4.91 -0.81 -3.27
N ASN A 93 4.56 -1.84 -4.04
CA ASN A 93 4.14 -1.68 -5.43
C ASN A 93 2.77 -1.00 -5.54
N ASP A 94 1.83 -1.31 -4.64
CA ASP A 94 0.52 -0.68 -4.59
C ASP A 94 0.62 0.83 -4.29
N ILE A 95 1.44 1.21 -3.31
CA ILE A 95 1.67 2.63 -2.98
C ILE A 95 2.30 3.35 -4.17
N ARG A 96 3.33 2.76 -4.81
CA ARG A 96 3.97 3.33 -6.00
C ARG A 96 2.97 3.54 -7.15
N ARG A 97 2.09 2.57 -7.38
CA ARG A 97 1.06 2.64 -8.43
C ARG A 97 0.03 3.73 -8.15
N ASN A 98 -0.46 3.84 -6.91
CA ASN A 98 -1.44 4.84 -6.53
C ASN A 98 -0.87 6.26 -6.64
N LEU A 99 0.36 6.49 -6.15
CA LEU A 99 1.05 7.78 -6.31
C LEU A 99 1.29 8.13 -7.78
N GLY A 100 1.62 7.15 -8.62
CA GLY A 100 1.74 7.34 -10.06
C GLY A 100 0.42 7.76 -10.72
N ILE A 101 -0.69 7.13 -10.34
CA ILE A 101 -2.03 7.46 -10.85
C ILE A 101 -2.46 8.86 -10.40
N GLU A 102 -2.26 9.23 -9.13
CA GLU A 102 -2.59 10.57 -8.62
C GLU A 102 -1.79 11.66 -9.34
N ALA A 103 -0.50 11.43 -9.59
CA ALA A 103 0.32 12.35 -10.36
C ALA A 103 -0.21 12.51 -11.79
N MET A 104 -0.60 11.41 -12.44
CA MET A 104 -1.18 11.42 -13.78
C MET A 104 -2.53 12.14 -13.83
N ILE A 105 -3.40 11.94 -12.84
CA ILE A 105 -4.70 12.63 -12.72
C ILE A 105 -4.49 14.12 -12.52
N SER A 106 -3.56 14.52 -11.64
CA SER A 106 -3.22 15.92 -11.40
C SER A 106 -2.69 16.60 -12.68
N TYR A 107 -1.82 15.91 -13.43
CA TYR A 107 -1.37 16.36 -14.75
C TYR A 107 -2.52 16.49 -15.75
N ALA A 108 -3.41 15.50 -15.82
CA ALA A 108 -4.58 15.53 -16.71
C ALA A 108 -5.53 16.68 -16.37
N ALA A 109 -5.79 16.92 -15.08
CA ALA A 109 -6.60 18.03 -14.59
C ALA A 109 -5.97 19.39 -14.93
N PHE A 110 -4.65 19.52 -14.76
CA PHE A 110 -3.91 20.71 -15.19
C PHE A 110 -4.02 20.95 -16.70
N CYS A 111 -3.86 19.89 -17.51
CA CYS A 111 -4.03 19.95 -18.96
C CYS A 111 -5.45 20.37 -19.35
N LEU A 112 -6.49 19.79 -18.76
CA LEU A 112 -7.89 20.16 -18.99
C LEU A 112 -8.16 21.62 -18.61
N LYS A 113 -7.62 22.08 -17.48
CA LYS A 113 -7.73 23.49 -17.09
C LYS A 113 -7.06 24.40 -18.12
N LYS A 114 -5.90 24.00 -18.65
CA LYS A 114 -5.18 24.74 -19.68
C LYS A 114 -5.95 24.76 -21.01
N THR A 115 -6.55 23.64 -21.43
CA THR A 115 -7.35 23.58 -22.67
C THR A 115 -8.59 24.47 -22.57
N SER A 116 -9.28 24.48 -21.44
CA SER A 116 -10.41 25.38 -21.15
C SER A 116 -10.01 26.85 -21.28
N LYS A 117 -8.83 27.23 -20.76
CA LYS A 117 -8.33 28.61 -20.87
C LYS A 117 -8.12 29.03 -22.33
N TRP A 118 -7.58 28.15 -23.18
CA TRP A 118 -7.47 28.43 -24.62
C TRP A 118 -8.84 28.55 -25.29
N ALA A 119 -9.80 27.68 -24.95
CA ALA A 119 -11.16 27.76 -25.48
C ALA A 119 -11.85 29.09 -25.12
N GLN A 120 -11.60 29.62 -23.92
CA GLN A 120 -12.10 30.94 -23.52
C GLN A 120 -11.35 32.07 -24.21
N ALA A 121 -10.03 31.98 -24.34
CA ALA A 121 -9.22 32.97 -25.05
C ALA A 121 -9.62 33.08 -26.53
N ASP A 122 -9.97 31.96 -27.16
CA ASP A 122 -10.43 31.93 -28.55
C ASP A 122 -11.80 32.56 -28.70
N LYS A 123 -12.75 32.26 -27.79
CA LYS A 123 -14.07 32.95 -27.77
C LYS A 123 -13.92 34.47 -27.70
N GLN A 124 -13.00 34.97 -26.87
CA GLN A 124 -12.74 36.41 -26.74
C GLN A 124 -12.14 36.99 -28.03
N ARG A 125 -11.26 36.26 -28.73
CA ARG A 125 -10.73 36.67 -30.04
C ARG A 125 -11.83 36.80 -31.09
N PHE A 126 -12.73 35.81 -31.19
CA PHE A 126 -13.85 35.87 -32.14
C PHE A 126 -14.80 37.04 -31.88
N ILE A 127 -15.06 37.36 -30.61
CA ILE A 127 -15.86 38.54 -30.25
C ILE A 127 -15.14 39.83 -30.68
N SER A 128 -13.83 39.93 -30.39
CA SER A 128 -13.06 41.13 -30.76
C SER A 128 -12.97 41.37 -32.28
N GLN A 129 -12.77 40.32 -33.08
CA GLN A 129 -12.70 40.43 -34.55
C GLN A 129 -14.06 40.77 -35.19
N ARG A 130 -15.16 40.32 -34.58
CA ARG A 130 -16.51 40.64 -35.07
C ARG A 130 -16.90 42.09 -34.83
N ILE A 131 -16.32 42.75 -33.82
CA ILE A 131 -16.61 44.14 -33.47
C ILE A 131 -15.78 45.13 -34.32
N SER A 132 -14.59 44.75 -34.80
CA SER A 132 -13.74 45.64 -35.62
C SER A 132 -13.97 45.56 -37.13
N GLY A 133 -14.83 44.66 -37.60
CA GLY A 133 -15.14 44.44 -39.02
C GLY A 133 -16.45 45.09 -39.49
N ARG A 134 -17.00 46.00 -38.70
CA ARG A 134 -18.20 46.79 -39.01
C ARG A 134 -17.86 48.26 -38.79
#